data_AF-A0A844K9T1-F1
#
_entry.id   AF-A0A844K9T1-F1
#
_cell.length_a   1.000
_cell.length_b   1.000
_cell.length_c   1.000
_cell.angle_alpha   90.00
_cell.angle_beta   90.00
_cell.angle_gamma   90.00
#
_symmetry.space_group_name_H-M   'P 1'
#
loop_
_entity.id
_entity.type
_entity.pdbx_description
1 polymer ?
#
loop_
_entity_poly.entity_id
_entity_poly.type
_entity_poly.pdbx_seq_one_letter_code
_entity_poly.pdbx_strand_id
1 'polypeptide(L)'
;MFDLTVYSCRKKCKQEGVPFEERVLMNYDHPDSLETDLLVEHLKELKAGRAIDCPVYDYSLHNRSDEVIRIEPKPVILVEGILLLADERIRDLLNIKIYVEADADERILRRISRDVEERGRDLNGIIKQYLTTVKPMHYLYVEPTRSKADIVINSGKNDVAFDLFVSKIEQLLDEMNQ
;
A
#
# COMPACT_ATOMS: atom_id res chain seq x y z
N MET A 1 1.44 -5.97 -22.72
CA MET A 1 1.76 -6.00 -21.28
C MET A 1 2.63 -4.79 -21.03
N PHE A 2 2.15 -3.81 -20.25
CA PHE A 2 2.92 -2.59 -19.98
C PHE A 2 4.21 -2.92 -19.24
N ASP A 3 5.27 -2.15 -19.52
CA ASP A 3 6.43 -2.17 -18.65
C ASP A 3 6.08 -1.43 -17.35
N LEU A 4 5.71 -2.19 -16.32
CA LEU A 4 5.19 -1.70 -15.05
C LEU A 4 6.21 -1.90 -13.93
N THR A 5 6.28 -0.91 -13.03
CA THR A 5 6.93 -1.05 -11.72
C THR A 5 5.86 -0.98 -10.64
N VAL A 6 5.86 -1.94 -9.71
CA VAL A 6 4.98 -1.92 -8.53
C VAL A 6 5.76 -1.41 -7.32
N TYR A 7 5.29 -0.33 -6.72
CA TYR A 7 5.81 0.21 -5.47
C TYR A 7 4.80 -0.05 -4.35
N SER A 8 5.16 -0.92 -3.39
CA SER A 8 4.32 -1.18 -2.21
C SER A 8 4.64 -0.17 -1.10
N CYS A 9 3.63 0.59 -0.70
CA CYS A 9 3.65 1.58 0.39
C CYS A 9 3.62 0.92 1.79
N ARG A 10 3.70 -0.41 1.91
CA ARG A 10 3.72 -1.10 3.23
C ARG A 10 5.02 -0.92 4.01
N LYS A 11 5.82 0.10 3.67
CA LYS A 11 7.10 0.41 4.31
C LYS A 11 6.82 1.15 5.60
N LYS A 12 7.04 0.45 6.71
CA LYS A 12 6.87 0.99 8.05
C LYS A 12 8.19 1.56 8.56
N CYS A 13 8.10 2.59 9.39
CA CYS A 13 9.25 3.23 10.00
C CYS A 13 10.16 2.19 10.69
N LYS A 14 11.48 2.33 10.51
CA LYS A 14 12.47 1.52 11.24
C LYS A 14 12.34 1.80 12.74
N GLN A 15 12.26 0.73 13.53
CA GLN A 15 12.07 0.80 14.97
C GLN A 15 13.40 0.54 15.69
N GLU A 16 14.37 1.45 15.54
CA GLU A 16 15.67 1.31 16.19
C GLU A 16 15.55 1.45 17.71
N GLY A 17 16.20 0.54 18.45
CA GLY A 17 16.21 0.56 19.93
C GLY A 17 14.92 0.05 20.61
N VAL A 18 13.86 -0.26 19.86
CA VAL A 18 12.61 -0.80 20.43
C VAL A 18 12.69 -2.35 20.53
N PRO A 19 12.48 -2.96 21.71
CA PRO A 19 12.46 -4.42 21.88
C PRO A 19 11.39 -5.11 21.02
N PHE A 20 11.61 -6.38 20.65
CA PHE A 20 10.69 -7.11 19.77
C PHE A 20 9.28 -7.21 20.36
N GLU A 21 9.17 -7.47 21.66
CA GLU A 21 7.90 -7.59 22.38
C GLU A 21 7.08 -6.30 22.31
N GLU A 22 7.74 -5.14 22.36
CA GLU A 22 7.10 -3.83 22.21
C GLU A 22 6.71 -3.57 20.76
N ARG A 23 7.56 -3.92 19.79
CA ARG A 23 7.25 -3.80 18.35
C ARG A 23 6.03 -4.61 17.95
N VAL A 24 5.76 -5.75 18.58
CA VAL A 24 4.55 -6.55 18.32
C VAL A 24 3.28 -5.82 18.72
N LEU A 25 3.34 -4.94 19.72
CA LEU A 25 2.19 -4.19 20.26
C LEU A 25 1.92 -2.87 19.53
N MET A 26 2.85 -2.42 18.68
CA MET A 26 2.71 -1.15 17.96
C MET A 26 1.57 -1.18 16.94
N ASN A 27 0.92 -0.02 16.77
CA ASN A 27 -0.15 0.16 15.79
C ASN A 27 0.43 0.53 14.42
N TYR A 28 0.53 -0.45 13.56
CA TYR A 28 1.02 -0.28 12.19
C TYR A 28 -0.04 0.09 11.15
N ASP A 29 -1.27 0.30 11.59
CA ASP A 29 -2.37 0.76 10.75
C ASP A 29 -2.61 2.28 10.94
N HIS A 30 -1.80 2.94 11.78
CA HIS A 30 -1.80 4.39 11.93
C HIS A 30 -0.92 5.06 10.86
N PRO A 31 -1.29 6.23 10.30
CA PRO A 31 -0.48 6.97 9.33
C PRO A 31 0.98 7.20 9.76
N ASP A 32 1.21 7.57 11.02
CA ASP A 32 2.56 7.82 11.57
C ASP A 32 3.48 6.60 11.60
N SER A 33 2.93 5.39 11.39
CA SER A 33 3.74 4.18 11.28
C SER A 33 4.41 4.03 9.91
N LEU A 34 4.03 4.86 8.93
CA LEU A 34 4.51 4.80 7.54
C LEU A 34 5.58 5.84 7.27
N GLU A 35 6.52 5.48 6.39
CA GLU A 35 7.55 6.40 5.89
C GLU A 35 7.05 7.23 4.71
N THR A 36 6.01 8.02 4.97
CA THR A 36 5.34 8.83 3.95
C THR A 36 6.29 9.81 3.27
N ASP A 37 7.20 10.44 4.02
CA ASP A 37 8.16 11.39 3.46
C ASP A 37 9.13 10.70 2.47
N LEU A 38 9.62 9.51 2.83
CA LEU A 38 10.47 8.70 1.95
C LEU A 38 9.71 8.25 0.70
N LEU A 39 8.44 7.86 0.83
CA LEU A 39 7.61 7.54 -0.33
C LEU A 39 7.44 8.76 -1.26
N VAL A 40 7.15 9.93 -0.70
CA VAL A 40 7.02 11.17 -1.48
C VAL A 40 8.32 11.47 -2.23
N GLU A 41 9.47 11.31 -1.58
CA GLU A 41 10.79 11.46 -2.22
C GLU A 41 10.96 10.45 -3.36
N HIS A 42 10.75 9.16 -3.10
CA HIS A 42 10.90 8.11 -4.10
C HIS A 42 9.98 8.31 -5.32
N LEU A 43 8.73 8.72 -5.12
CA LEU A 43 7.80 9.01 -6.22
C LEU A 43 8.27 10.20 -7.06
N LYS A 44 8.84 11.24 -6.44
CA LYS A 44 9.43 12.38 -7.17
C LYS A 44 10.65 11.96 -7.99
N GLU A 45 11.53 11.14 -7.41
CA GLU A 45 12.73 10.62 -8.10
C GLU A 45 12.35 9.76 -9.30
N LEU A 46 11.44 8.79 -9.11
CA LEU A 46 10.98 7.91 -10.20
C LEU A 46 10.30 8.70 -11.32
N LYS A 47 9.46 9.69 -10.96
CA LYS A 47 8.80 10.56 -11.93
C LYS A 47 9.78 11.47 -12.68
N ALA A 48 10.94 11.75 -12.09
CA ALA A 48 12.03 12.48 -12.72
C ALA A 48 13.00 11.57 -13.50
N GLY A 49 12.64 10.30 -13.71
CA GLY A 49 13.45 9.34 -14.47
C GLY A 49 14.70 8.85 -13.71
N ARG A 50 14.71 8.95 -12.38
CA ARG A 50 15.82 8.47 -11.54
C ARG A 50 15.38 7.23 -10.75
N ALA A 51 16.25 6.24 -10.73
CA ALA A 51 16.01 5.02 -9.98
C ALA A 51 16.29 5.21 -8.49
N ILE A 52 15.58 4.43 -7.65
CA ILE A 52 15.58 4.55 -6.19
C ILE A 52 15.93 3.22 -5.52
N ASP A 53 16.37 3.28 -4.27
CA ASP A 53 16.67 2.10 -3.46
C ASP A 53 15.56 1.92 -2.41
N CYS A 54 14.65 0.98 -2.68
CA CYS A 54 13.46 0.76 -1.89
C CYS A 54 13.77 -0.19 -0.71
N PRO A 55 13.66 0.26 0.56
CA PRO A 55 13.97 -0.59 1.71
C PRO A 55 12.99 -1.76 1.83
N VAL A 56 13.42 -2.93 2.27
CA VAL A 56 12.54 -4.09 2.50
C VAL A 56 12.08 -4.14 3.97
N TYR A 57 10.80 -4.47 4.21
CA TYR A 57 10.27 -4.63 5.56
C TYR A 57 10.14 -6.11 5.89
N ASP A 58 10.75 -6.53 6.99
CA ASP A 58 10.66 -7.88 7.51
C ASP A 58 9.50 -7.97 8.52
N TYR A 59 8.44 -8.66 8.09
CA TYR A 59 7.25 -8.89 8.91
C TYR A 59 7.47 -9.86 10.05
N SER A 60 8.48 -10.74 9.97
CA SER A 60 8.82 -11.67 11.05
C SER A 60 9.50 -10.94 12.21
N LEU A 61 10.36 -9.97 11.89
CA LEU A 61 11.10 -9.17 12.88
C LEU A 61 10.36 -7.91 13.33
N HIS A 62 9.25 -7.59 12.67
CA HIS A 62 8.52 -6.34 12.84
C HIS A 62 9.46 -5.12 12.71
N ASN A 63 10.35 -5.14 11.71
CA ASN A 63 11.30 -4.06 11.48
C ASN A 63 11.75 -3.99 10.01
N ARG A 64 12.43 -2.90 9.64
CA ARG A 64 13.11 -2.79 8.35
C ARG A 64 14.31 -3.75 8.32
N SER A 65 14.52 -4.46 7.22
CA SER A 65 15.74 -5.23 6.99
C SER A 65 16.85 -4.33 6.42
N ASP A 66 18.08 -4.84 6.36
CA ASP A 66 19.19 -4.15 5.69
C ASP A 66 19.14 -4.32 4.16
N GLU A 67 18.16 -5.06 3.65
CA GLU A 67 17.99 -5.27 2.22
C GLU A 67 17.29 -4.07 1.56
N VAL A 68 17.77 -3.72 0.37
CA VAL A 68 17.17 -2.74 -0.52
C VAL A 68 16.90 -3.37 -1.88
N ILE A 69 15.78 -3.01 -2.49
CA ILE A 69 15.44 -3.39 -3.86
C ILE A 69 15.61 -2.15 -4.73
N ARG A 70 16.52 -2.21 -5.69
CA ARG A 70 16.66 -1.17 -6.71
C ARG A 70 15.40 -1.16 -7.58
N ILE A 71 14.77 0.00 -7.69
CA ILE A 71 13.59 0.21 -8.53
C ILE A 71 13.95 1.19 -9.64
N GLU A 72 13.90 0.70 -10.88
CA GLU A 72 14.10 1.50 -12.08
C GLU A 72 12.82 2.28 -12.45
N PRO A 73 12.95 3.53 -12.93
CA PRO A 73 11.82 4.32 -13.40
C PRO A 73 11.21 3.67 -14.63
N LYS A 74 9.88 3.70 -14.72
CA LYS A 74 9.13 3.18 -15.85
C LYS A 74 8.01 4.14 -16.24
N PRO A 75 7.51 4.07 -17.49
CA PRO A 75 6.41 4.93 -17.93
C PRO A 75 5.15 4.78 -17.08
N VAL A 76 4.92 3.59 -16.52
CA VAL A 76 3.81 3.31 -15.61
C VAL A 76 4.35 2.83 -14.26
N ILE A 77 3.93 3.50 -13.20
CA ILE A 77 4.26 3.14 -11.82
C ILE A 77 2.95 2.88 -11.07
N LEU A 78 2.75 1.64 -10.62
CA LEU A 78 1.64 1.26 -9.77
C LEU A 78 2.06 1.39 -8.31
N VAL A 79 1.40 2.26 -7.56
CA VAL A 79 1.66 2.44 -6.14
C VAL A 79 0.49 1.86 -5.34
N GLU A 80 0.76 0.90 -4.45
CA GLU A 80 -0.29 0.22 -3.65
C GLU A 80 -0.10 0.38 -2.15
N GLY A 81 -1.18 0.61 -1.40
CA GLY A 81 -1.16 0.68 0.06
C GLY A 81 -2.49 1.13 0.67
N ILE A 82 -2.74 0.70 1.91
CA ILE A 82 -4.01 0.95 2.62
C ILE A 82 -4.25 2.43 3.00
N LEU A 83 -3.19 3.22 3.14
CA LEU A 83 -3.25 4.63 3.58
C LEU A 83 -2.70 5.60 2.53
N LEU A 84 -2.48 5.12 1.32
CA LEU A 84 -1.83 5.88 0.25
C LEU A 84 -2.59 7.17 -0.09
N LEU A 85 -3.93 7.12 -0.06
CA LEU A 85 -4.78 8.27 -0.31
C LEU A 85 -5.01 9.15 0.93
N ALA A 86 -4.40 8.85 2.08
CA ALA A 86 -4.55 9.66 3.30
C ALA A 86 -3.76 10.98 3.20
N ASP A 87 -2.52 10.94 2.70
CA ASP A 87 -1.64 12.11 2.56
C ASP A 87 -1.86 12.84 1.23
N GLU A 88 -2.04 14.16 1.28
CA GLU A 88 -2.27 15.00 0.10
C GLU A 88 -1.07 15.06 -0.85
N ARG A 89 0.14 15.10 -0.31
CA ARG A 89 1.38 15.19 -1.08
C ARG A 89 1.56 13.96 -1.96
N ILE A 90 1.12 12.79 -1.49
CA ILE A 90 1.09 11.58 -2.33
C ILE A 90 0.00 11.72 -3.39
N ARG A 91 -1.22 12.13 -3.03
CA ARG A 91 -2.32 12.27 -3.99
C ARG A 91 -1.96 13.19 -5.16
N ASP A 92 -1.24 14.27 -4.91
CA ASP A 92 -0.81 15.22 -5.94
C ASP A 92 0.22 14.65 -6.92
N LEU A 93 0.93 13.58 -6.52
CA LEU A 93 1.90 12.90 -7.38
C LEU A 93 1.25 11.84 -8.28
N LEU A 94 0.02 11.39 -7.97
CA LEU A 94 -0.67 10.32 -8.69
C LEU A 94 -1.53 10.85 -9.83
N ASN A 95 -1.41 10.22 -11.00
CA ASN A 95 -2.25 10.55 -12.16
C ASN A 95 -3.66 9.92 -12.08
N ILE A 96 -3.78 8.73 -11.49
CA ILE A 96 -5.06 8.00 -11.33
C ILE A 96 -5.11 7.44 -9.91
N LYS A 97 -6.22 7.65 -9.20
CA LYS A 97 -6.43 7.23 -7.80
C LYS A 97 -7.57 6.21 -7.73
N ILE A 98 -7.25 5.01 -7.28
CA ILE A 98 -8.19 3.88 -7.24
C ILE A 98 -8.40 3.46 -5.78
N TYR A 99 -9.66 3.32 -5.37
CA TYR A 99 -10.03 2.68 -4.11
C TYR A 99 -10.69 1.34 -4.38
N VAL A 100 -10.20 0.27 -3.76
CA VAL A 100 -10.77 -1.08 -3.89
C VAL A 100 -11.70 -1.34 -2.71
N GLU A 101 -13.00 -1.34 -2.98
CA GLU A 101 -14.07 -1.56 -2.01
C GLU A 101 -14.29 -3.05 -1.77
N ALA A 102 -14.41 -3.45 -0.50
CA ALA A 102 -14.74 -4.82 -0.13
C ALA A 102 -15.39 -4.84 1.24
N ASP A 103 -16.40 -5.69 1.40
CA ASP A 103 -17.07 -5.86 2.67
C ASP A 103 -16.09 -6.28 3.78
N ALA A 104 -16.32 -5.75 4.99
CA ALA A 104 -15.39 -5.91 6.09
C ALA A 104 -15.23 -7.38 6.53
N ASP A 105 -16.30 -8.18 6.40
CA ASP A 105 -16.32 -9.62 6.66
C ASP A 105 -15.47 -10.38 5.62
N GLU A 106 -15.62 -10.09 4.33
CA GLU A 106 -14.76 -10.67 3.30
C GLU A 106 -13.29 -10.35 3.53
N ARG A 107 -12.97 -9.09 3.86
CA ARG A 107 -11.59 -8.65 4.12
C ARG A 107 -10.98 -9.37 5.33
N ILE A 108 -11.71 -9.48 6.44
CA ILE A 108 -11.17 -10.14 7.63
C ILE A 108 -11.04 -11.65 7.43
N LEU A 109 -11.96 -12.31 6.69
CA LEU A 109 -11.85 -13.72 6.36
C LEU A 109 -10.62 -14.01 5.50
N ARG A 110 -10.38 -13.21 4.45
CA ARG A 110 -9.16 -13.31 3.63
C ARG A 110 -7.90 -13.06 4.46
N ARG A 111 -7.95 -12.09 5.38
CA ARG A 111 -6.82 -11.80 6.30
C ARG A 111 -6.54 -12.97 7.24
N ILE A 112 -7.57 -13.58 7.83
CA ILE A 112 -7.44 -14.72 8.74
C ILE A 112 -6.80 -15.90 8.01
N SER A 113 -7.35 -16.31 6.86
CA SER A 113 -6.80 -17.43 6.08
C SER A 113 -5.32 -17.19 5.74
N ARG A 114 -4.98 -16.01 5.20
CA ARG A 114 -3.58 -15.66 4.90
C ARG A 114 -2.67 -15.64 6.13
N ASP A 115 -3.07 -14.97 7.21
CA ASP A 115 -2.20 -14.81 8.40
C ASP A 115 -2.04 -16.14 9.17
N VAL A 116 -3.02 -17.06 9.10
CA VAL A 116 -2.91 -18.40 9.69
C VAL A 116 -2.05 -19.32 8.80
N GLU A 117 -2.38 -19.43 7.51
CA GLU A 117 -1.75 -20.38 6.58
C GLU A 117 -0.32 -19.99 6.21
N GLU A 118 -0.08 -18.71 5.92
CA GLU A 118 1.23 -18.26 5.40
C GLU A 118 2.16 -17.74 6.49
N ARG A 119 1.62 -17.31 7.64
CA ARG A 119 2.39 -16.61 8.69
C ARG A 119 2.35 -17.30 10.06
N GLY A 120 1.61 -18.40 10.20
CA GLY A 120 1.54 -19.19 11.44
C GLY A 120 0.98 -18.41 12.64
N ARG A 121 0.14 -17.40 12.42
CA ARG A 121 -0.41 -16.57 13.50
C ARG A 121 -1.60 -17.25 14.18
N ASP A 122 -1.72 -17.02 15.49
CA ASP A 122 -2.87 -17.47 16.29
C ASP A 122 -4.14 -16.68 15.97
N LEU A 123 -5.27 -17.39 15.84
CA LEU A 123 -6.57 -16.80 15.50
C LEU A 123 -7.04 -15.79 16.55
N ASN A 124 -6.89 -16.07 17.85
CA ASN A 124 -7.32 -15.14 18.89
C ASN A 124 -6.49 -13.86 18.87
N GLY A 125 -5.19 -13.98 18.60
CA GLY A 125 -4.30 -12.84 18.35
C GLY A 125 -4.77 -11.96 17.19
N ILE A 126 -5.13 -12.58 16.06
CA ILE A 126 -5.64 -11.89 14.86
C ILE A 126 -6.94 -11.14 15.18
N ILE A 127 -7.89 -11.78 15.88
CA ILE A 127 -9.17 -11.18 16.28
C ILE A 127 -8.94 -9.99 17.21
N LYS A 128 -8.09 -10.16 18.25
CA LYS A 128 -7.77 -9.09 19.20
C LYS A 128 -7.16 -7.89 18.46
N GLN A 129 -6.18 -8.12 17.59
CA GLN A 129 -5.56 -7.05 16.80
C GLN A 129 -6.59 -6.36 15.88
N TYR A 130 -7.46 -7.14 15.24
CA TYR A 130 -8.47 -6.57 14.35
C TYR A 130 -9.41 -5.61 15.08
N LEU A 131 -9.91 -6.01 16.25
CA LEU A 131 -10.85 -5.20 17.03
C LEU A 131 -10.20 -3.99 17.70
N THR A 132 -8.92 -4.08 18.06
CA THR A 132 -8.22 -3.03 18.83
C THR A 132 -7.47 -2.03 17.97
N THR A 133 -6.92 -2.44 16.82
CA THR A 133 -6.13 -1.56 15.95
C THR A 133 -6.73 -1.44 14.55
N VAL A 134 -6.85 -2.55 13.82
CA VAL A 134 -7.14 -2.52 12.37
C VAL A 134 -8.50 -1.88 12.08
N LYS A 135 -9.57 -2.32 12.75
CA LYS A 135 -10.93 -1.82 12.52
C LYS A 135 -11.06 -0.33 12.90
N PRO A 136 -10.61 0.13 14.08
CA PRO A 136 -10.58 1.56 14.41
C PRO A 136 -9.80 2.40 13.38
N MET A 137 -8.59 1.97 13.01
CA MET A 137 -7.76 2.72 12.06
C MET A 137 -8.37 2.75 10.66
N HIS A 138 -9.01 1.67 10.24
CA HIS A 138 -9.73 1.64 8.97
C HIS A 138 -10.81 2.72 8.91
N TYR A 139 -11.67 2.83 9.93
CA TYR A 139 -12.71 3.86 9.95
C TYR A 139 -12.17 5.29 10.08
N LEU A 140 -11.06 5.48 10.80
CA LEU A 140 -10.48 6.81 11.01
C LEU A 140 -9.67 7.30 9.81
N TYR A 141 -8.92 6.42 9.15
CA TYR A 141 -7.87 6.83 8.21
C TYR A 141 -7.94 6.19 6.83
N VAL A 142 -8.56 5.02 6.67
CA VAL A 142 -8.65 4.32 5.38
C VAL A 142 -9.95 4.67 4.68
N GLU A 143 -11.08 4.36 5.31
CA GLU A 143 -12.42 4.51 4.75
C GLU A 143 -12.73 5.94 4.30
N PRO A 144 -12.36 7.01 5.05
CA PRO A 144 -12.60 8.38 4.60
C PRO A 144 -11.84 8.74 3.32
N THR A 145 -10.80 8.00 2.95
CA THR A 145 -10.03 8.27 1.71
C THR A 145 -10.73 7.79 0.45
N ARG A 146 -11.80 6.99 0.58
CA ARG A 146 -12.67 6.57 -0.51
C ARG A 146 -13.19 7.75 -1.33
N SER A 147 -13.54 8.86 -0.68
CA SER A 147 -14.03 10.09 -1.34
C SER A 147 -12.95 10.85 -2.11
N LYS A 148 -11.67 10.50 -1.91
CA LYS A 148 -10.52 11.13 -2.55
C LYS A 148 -10.03 10.35 -3.78
N ALA A 149 -10.63 9.20 -4.08
CA ALA A 149 -10.32 8.41 -5.26
C ALA A 149 -11.06 8.94 -6.48
N ASP A 150 -10.44 8.82 -7.65
CA ASP A 150 -11.08 9.13 -8.92
C ASP A 150 -12.09 8.04 -9.28
N ILE A 151 -11.78 6.79 -8.92
CA ILE A 151 -12.60 5.61 -9.21
C ILE A 151 -12.62 4.68 -7.98
N VAL A 152 -13.81 4.18 -7.65
CA VAL A 152 -14.02 3.12 -6.66
C VAL A 152 -14.40 1.83 -7.41
N ILE A 153 -13.67 0.75 -7.18
CA ILE A 153 -13.95 -0.57 -7.76
C ILE A 153 -14.25 -1.58 -6.68
N ASN A 154 -15.24 -2.45 -6.92
CA ASN A 154 -15.50 -3.56 -6.01
C ASN A 154 -14.40 -4.62 -6.13
N SER A 155 -14.06 -5.24 -5.01
CA SER A 155 -13.07 -6.31 -4.98
C SER A 155 -13.58 -7.55 -5.70
N GLY A 156 -12.63 -8.34 -6.20
CA GLY A 156 -12.91 -9.50 -7.03
C GLY A 156 -12.32 -9.32 -8.42
N LYS A 157 -12.45 -10.36 -9.24
CA LYS A 157 -11.99 -10.33 -10.62
C LYS A 157 -13.01 -9.54 -11.46
N ASN A 158 -12.77 -8.25 -11.62
CA ASN A 158 -13.59 -7.36 -12.43
C ASN A 158 -12.87 -7.05 -13.74
N ASP A 159 -13.04 -7.94 -14.71
CA ASP A 159 -12.36 -7.86 -16.02
C ASP A 159 -12.74 -6.56 -16.76
N VAL A 160 -13.99 -6.10 -16.63
CA VAL A 160 -14.44 -4.84 -17.25
C VAL A 160 -13.70 -3.63 -16.66
N ALA A 161 -13.58 -3.55 -15.33
CA ALA A 161 -12.83 -2.47 -14.70
C ALA A 161 -11.35 -2.52 -15.11
N PHE A 162 -10.77 -3.72 -15.15
CA PHE A 162 -9.38 -3.92 -15.57
C PHE A 162 -9.15 -3.41 -17.01
N ASP A 163 -10.01 -3.81 -17.96
CA ASP A 163 -9.91 -3.39 -19.35
C ASP A 163 -10.02 -1.86 -19.50
N LEU A 164 -10.94 -1.22 -18.77
CA LEU A 164 -11.06 0.25 -18.75
C LEU A 164 -9.76 0.92 -18.28
N PHE A 165 -9.09 0.38 -17.25
CA PHE A 165 -7.82 0.91 -16.78
C PHE A 165 -6.69 0.71 -17.79
N VAL A 166 -6.62 -0.47 -18.41
CA VAL A 166 -5.63 -0.76 -19.47
C VAL A 166 -5.77 0.26 -20.60
N SER A 167 -6.99 0.45 -21.13
CA SER A 167 -7.23 1.42 -22.21
C SER A 167 -6.94 2.86 -21.79
N LYS A 168 -7.23 3.24 -20.53
CA LYS A 168 -6.93 4.60 -20.06
C LYS A 168 -5.41 4.83 -19.93
N ILE A 169 -4.66 3.82 -19.48
CA ILE A 169 -3.20 3.89 -19.39
C ILE A 169 -2.59 4.00 -20.79
N GLU A 170 -3.07 3.21 -21.77
CA GLU A 170 -2.63 3.31 -23.18
C GLU A 170 -2.82 4.73 -23.72
N GLN A 171 -4.00 5.30 -23.55
CA GLN A 171 -4.29 6.66 -24.00
C GLN A 171 -3.32 7.68 -23.38
N LEU A 172 -3.07 7.60 -22.07
CA LEU A 172 -2.15 8.53 -21.39
C LEU A 172 -0.70 8.37 -21.87
N LEU A 173 -0.27 7.14 -22.17
CA LEU A 173 1.07 6.90 -22.71
C LEU A 173 1.21 7.44 -24.13
N ASP A 174 0.17 7.30 -24.96
CA ASP A 174 0.16 7.85 -26.32
C ASP A 174 0.24 9.38 -26.31
N GLU A 175 -0.50 10.04 -25.41
CA GLU A 175 -0.45 11.50 -25.21
C GLU A 175 0.95 11.99 -24.76
N MET A 176 1.71 11.17 -24.04
CA MET A 176 3.08 11.52 -23.59
C MET A 176 4.15 11.35 -24.67
N ASN A 177 3.87 10.54 -25.71
CA ASN A 177 4.81 10.25 -26.79
C ASN A 177 4.63 11.18 -28.02
N GLN A 178 3.69 12.13 -27.95
CA GLN A 178 3.45 13.17 -28.96
C GLN A 178 4.16 14.47 -28.60
#